data_AF-A0A9D0M5Y5-F1
#
_entry.id   AF-A0A9D0M5Y5-F1
#
_cell.length_a   1.000
_cell.length_b   1.000
_cell.length_c   1.000
_cell.angle_alpha   90.00
_cell.angle_beta   90.00
_cell.angle_gamma   90.00
#
_symmetry.space_group_name_H-M   'P 1'
#
loop_
_entity.id
_entity.type
_entity.pdbx_description
1 polymer ?
#
loop_
_entity_poly.entity_id
_entity_poly.type
_entity_poly.pdbx_seq_one_letter_code
_entity_poly.pdbx_strand_id
1 'polypeptide(L)'
;MNRKYPEGRQKMTNRNSLWEKSTIPVYPVREYFNSPTQEEKEALTRLFVENRFMRFFPAVNRQIELELFFGDWNPPEAVEEIAGNILISFFRDEAIHFTINLFAPSGTLLGEKRFALAFGRRASGEDLPYLAALIRTGKLAVNLFRPTAEGVDILTRYNLSMDTESLEELYSIVTGDPGAEQGELLYASDIMEENPFPKKVPAYEIPPGKNVKPADLVAAGGERLEGGMIFSGVREGKNYIMTDIPLPPGLEDIIPSRELPLRSFIYNLDYIIRNGRLYRVYNDAKFMTLHKYNRFKDGDLETAEMLDVIQGVNVDHENNKMDYQIMKEAFLTEKERMKKIFYAMDLMLFPFFRDMGSVMDYLLSVPLDDLFLKKIARRVAGGYQEVFNHYAEGFRSEDARRVYRLEKIVRYVLLFQTVEKLFWLAGEPEEGGRSSLEDAATSALVEYHADFIEELFSGDVAAIEAVLSLISPESYQKLFLELQESEKISSDEVELKAMDVKEALTQGLKKAPAEGIRQARFQLLRDLFYRDEDM
;
A
#
# COMPACT_ATOMS: atom_id res chain seq x y z
N MET A 1 25.92 62.90 -7.33
CA MET A 1 27.05 62.06 -6.86
C MET A 1 26.49 60.72 -6.42
N ASN A 2 26.75 59.69 -7.22
CA ASN A 2 26.31 58.30 -7.01
C ASN A 2 26.96 57.71 -5.75
N ARG A 3 26.15 57.19 -4.82
CA ARG A 3 26.62 56.23 -3.82
C ARG A 3 26.29 54.83 -4.33
N LYS A 4 27.36 54.11 -4.66
CA LYS A 4 27.36 52.71 -5.09
C LYS A 4 26.81 51.83 -3.96
N TYR A 5 25.90 50.93 -4.31
CA TYR A 5 25.57 49.76 -3.52
C TYR A 5 26.81 48.85 -3.40
N PRO A 6 27.14 48.32 -2.21
CA PRO A 6 28.07 47.20 -2.14
C PRO A 6 27.31 45.93 -2.57
N GLU A 7 27.83 45.31 -3.63
CA GLU A 7 27.42 43.98 -4.09
C GLU A 7 27.57 42.98 -2.92
N GLY A 8 26.44 42.51 -2.40
CA GLY A 8 26.39 41.46 -1.39
C GLY A 8 26.71 40.10 -1.99
N ARG A 9 28.00 39.78 -2.13
CA ARG A 9 28.49 38.38 -2.17
C ARG A 9 28.86 37.95 -0.75
N GLN A 10 27.86 37.55 0.03
CA GLN A 10 27.96 36.84 1.32
C GLN A 10 26.71 35.95 1.37
N LYS A 11 26.70 34.62 1.52
CA LYS A 11 27.65 33.60 1.95
C LYS A 11 27.38 32.31 1.13
N MET A 12 28.19 31.97 0.13
CA MET A 12 28.21 30.60 -0.42
C MET A 12 29.10 29.65 0.41
N THR A 13 29.83 30.18 1.40
CA THR A 13 30.92 29.50 2.08
C THR A 13 30.54 28.59 3.25
N ASN A 14 29.24 28.41 3.55
CA ASN A 14 28.76 27.48 4.59
C ASN A 14 28.02 26.25 4.04
N ARG A 15 27.85 26.11 2.71
CA ARG A 15 27.17 24.93 2.12
C ARG A 15 27.95 23.62 2.30
N ASN A 16 29.28 23.68 2.46
CA ASN A 16 30.13 22.51 2.33
C ASN A 16 30.52 21.82 3.66
N SER A 17 30.73 22.56 4.75
CA SER A 17 31.40 22.01 5.95
C SER A 17 30.57 21.02 6.76
N LEU A 18 29.23 21.07 6.66
CA LEU A 18 28.32 20.14 7.35
C LEU A 18 28.25 18.76 6.68
N TRP A 19 28.59 18.68 5.38
CA TRP A 19 28.35 17.49 4.55
C TRP A 19 29.63 16.87 3.97
N GLU A 20 30.75 17.60 3.94
CA GLU A 20 32.05 17.12 3.45
C GLU A 20 32.65 15.94 4.25
N LYS A 21 32.13 15.65 5.45
CA LYS A 21 32.62 14.55 6.30
C LYS A 21 31.91 13.21 6.06
N SER A 22 30.80 13.20 5.32
CA SER A 22 30.03 11.99 5.06
C SER A 22 30.37 11.47 3.67
N THR A 23 30.93 10.26 3.59
CA THR A 23 31.12 9.58 2.30
C THR A 23 29.74 9.26 1.73
N ILE A 24 29.35 9.92 0.63
CA ILE A 24 28.11 9.63 -0.08
C ILE A 24 28.36 8.40 -0.96
N PRO A 25 27.69 7.26 -0.74
CA PRO A 25 27.80 6.13 -1.64
C PRO A 25 27.21 6.53 -3.01
N VAL A 26 28.00 6.36 -4.07
CA VAL A 26 27.63 6.77 -5.43
C VAL A 26 27.63 5.61 -6.43
N TYR A 27 26.81 5.71 -7.48
CA TYR A 27 26.73 4.73 -8.58
C TYR A 27 26.84 5.37 -9.99
N PRO A 28 27.29 4.62 -11.02
CA PRO A 28 27.69 5.14 -12.33
C PRO A 28 26.53 5.22 -13.35
N VAL A 29 25.56 6.11 -13.13
CA VAL A 29 24.32 6.14 -13.94
C VAL A 29 24.47 6.74 -15.32
N ARG A 30 25.28 7.78 -15.47
CA ARG A 30 25.44 8.41 -16.79
C ARG A 30 26.05 7.43 -17.80
N GLU A 31 26.78 6.45 -17.30
CA GLU A 31 27.39 5.37 -18.05
C GLU A 31 26.39 4.23 -18.36
N TYR A 32 25.19 4.21 -17.73
CA TYR A 32 24.10 3.26 -18.00
C TYR A 32 23.59 3.30 -19.44
N PHE A 33 23.59 4.48 -20.04
CA PHE A 33 23.15 4.74 -21.42
C PHE A 33 24.31 4.80 -22.42
N ASN A 34 25.54 4.59 -21.93
CA ASN A 34 26.77 4.53 -22.74
C ASN A 34 27.37 3.12 -22.60
N SER A 35 28.47 2.82 -23.29
CA SER A 35 29.19 1.55 -23.12
C SER A 35 29.86 1.48 -21.73
N PRO A 36 29.27 0.81 -20.72
CA PRO A 36 29.79 0.84 -19.36
C PRO A 36 30.96 -0.15 -19.21
N THR A 37 31.91 0.19 -18.35
CA THR A 37 32.98 -0.72 -17.94
C THR A 37 32.44 -1.89 -17.11
N GLN A 38 33.24 -2.95 -16.93
CA GLN A 38 32.82 -4.13 -16.18
C GLN A 38 32.53 -3.82 -14.70
N GLU A 39 33.36 -2.99 -14.07
CA GLU A 39 33.17 -2.54 -12.67
C GLU A 39 31.87 -1.74 -12.51
N GLU A 40 31.54 -0.91 -13.50
CA GLU A 40 30.29 -0.13 -13.49
C GLU A 40 29.06 -1.03 -13.62
N LYS A 41 29.13 -2.05 -14.49
CA LYS A 41 28.07 -3.07 -14.58
C LYS A 41 27.88 -3.79 -13.25
N GLU A 42 28.95 -4.22 -12.59
CA GLU A 42 28.87 -4.89 -11.29
C GLU A 42 28.24 -4.01 -10.20
N ALA A 43 28.62 -2.73 -10.14
CA ALA A 43 28.04 -1.77 -9.19
C ALA A 43 26.53 -1.53 -9.45
N LEU A 44 26.14 -1.42 -10.71
CA LEU A 44 24.73 -1.27 -11.14
C LEU A 44 23.92 -2.54 -10.83
N THR A 45 24.45 -3.70 -11.18
CA THR A 45 23.83 -4.99 -10.86
C THR A 45 23.64 -5.11 -9.35
N ARG A 46 24.63 -4.74 -8.53
CA ARG A 46 24.49 -4.77 -7.08
C ARG A 46 23.37 -3.85 -6.60
N LEU A 47 23.32 -2.60 -7.06
CA LEU A 47 22.27 -1.66 -6.70
C LEU A 47 20.87 -2.23 -6.99
N PHE A 48 20.65 -2.75 -8.19
CA PHE A 48 19.34 -3.27 -8.56
C PHE A 48 19.03 -4.62 -7.92
N VAL A 49 20.02 -5.51 -7.72
CA VAL A 49 19.81 -6.79 -7.01
C VAL A 49 19.45 -6.55 -5.55
N GLU A 50 20.12 -5.62 -4.87
CA GLU A 50 19.83 -5.26 -3.49
C GLU A 50 18.45 -4.59 -3.34
N ASN A 51 17.97 -3.92 -4.39
CA ASN A 51 16.69 -3.21 -4.40
C ASN A 51 15.61 -3.86 -5.27
N ARG A 52 15.81 -5.10 -5.76
CA ARG A 52 14.93 -5.75 -6.75
C ARG A 52 13.49 -5.96 -6.28
N PHE A 53 13.30 -5.98 -4.97
CA PHE A 53 12.00 -6.16 -4.32
C PHE A 53 11.34 -4.84 -3.91
N MET A 54 12.00 -3.71 -4.16
CA MET A 54 11.48 -2.41 -3.74
C MET A 54 10.73 -1.76 -4.87
N ARG A 55 9.50 -1.32 -4.63
CA ARG A 55 8.73 -0.51 -5.60
C ARG A 55 9.19 0.95 -5.62
N PHE A 56 10.05 1.36 -4.68
CA PHE A 56 10.79 2.62 -4.73
C PHE A 56 12.09 2.57 -3.94
N PHE A 57 13.12 3.28 -4.39
CA PHE A 57 14.32 3.52 -3.57
C PHE A 57 15.07 4.78 -4.02
N PRO A 58 15.69 5.52 -3.10
CA PRO A 58 16.60 6.60 -3.42
C PRO A 58 18.05 6.10 -3.62
N ALA A 59 18.80 6.76 -4.50
CA ALA A 59 20.24 6.55 -4.66
C ALA A 59 20.93 7.86 -5.09
N VAL A 60 22.25 7.98 -4.92
CA VAL A 60 23.01 9.16 -5.38
C VAL A 60 23.97 8.77 -6.49
N ASN A 61 23.93 9.43 -7.64
CA ASN A 61 24.86 9.09 -8.74
C ASN A 61 26.27 9.69 -8.52
N ARG A 62 27.24 9.33 -9.37
CA ARG A 62 28.62 9.87 -9.32
C ARG A 62 28.71 11.39 -9.43
N GLN A 63 27.70 12.06 -9.98
CA GLN A 63 27.60 13.52 -10.05
C GLN A 63 27.01 14.15 -8.78
N ILE A 64 26.73 13.34 -7.74
CA ILE A 64 26.11 13.75 -6.48
C ILE A 64 24.67 14.23 -6.67
N GLU A 65 23.99 13.80 -7.74
CA GLU A 65 22.57 14.08 -7.94
C GLU A 65 21.74 12.96 -7.30
N LEU A 66 20.68 13.34 -6.57
CA LEU A 66 19.74 12.39 -5.99
C LEU A 66 18.86 11.80 -7.10
N GLU A 67 18.70 10.50 -7.11
CA GLU A 67 17.83 9.77 -8.02
C GLU A 67 16.79 8.98 -7.22
N LEU A 68 15.53 9.08 -7.62
CA LEU A 68 14.41 8.35 -7.06
C LEU A 68 13.93 7.32 -8.08
N PHE A 69 13.96 6.05 -7.71
CA PHE A 69 13.49 4.96 -8.55
C PHE A 69 12.07 4.59 -8.15
N PHE A 70 11.15 4.44 -9.10
CA PHE A 70 9.78 3.98 -8.87
C PHE A 70 9.47 2.80 -9.82
N GLY A 71 9.06 1.67 -9.25
CA GLY A 71 8.70 0.44 -9.96
C GLY A 71 7.25 0.39 -10.42
N ASP A 72 6.34 1.01 -9.66
CA ASP A 72 4.87 0.92 -9.85
C ASP A 72 4.22 2.27 -10.16
N TRP A 73 5.01 3.27 -10.54
CA TRP A 73 4.44 4.54 -10.98
C TRP A 73 4.15 4.46 -12.47
N ASN A 74 2.90 4.15 -12.82
CA ASN A 74 2.41 4.21 -14.20
C ASN A 74 2.41 5.68 -14.66
N PRO A 75 3.34 6.09 -15.55
CA PRO A 75 3.27 7.44 -16.09
C PRO A 75 2.04 7.53 -17.01
N PRO A 76 1.43 8.72 -17.13
CA PRO A 76 0.43 8.94 -18.16
C PRO A 76 1.02 8.64 -19.55
N GLU A 77 0.21 8.06 -20.44
CA GLU A 77 0.63 7.64 -21.77
C GLU A 77 1.42 8.74 -22.49
N ALA A 78 2.65 8.37 -22.88
CA ALA A 78 3.65 9.09 -23.67
C ALA A 78 3.32 10.55 -24.03
N VAL A 79 3.64 11.48 -23.13
CA VAL A 79 3.81 12.88 -23.49
C VAL A 79 5.29 13.09 -23.83
N GLU A 80 5.59 13.59 -25.05
CA GLU A 80 6.96 13.73 -25.57
C GLU A 80 7.88 14.58 -24.68
N GLU A 81 7.30 15.50 -23.90
CA GLU A 81 8.00 16.32 -22.92
C GLU A 81 7.15 16.44 -21.65
N ILE A 82 7.72 16.10 -20.48
CA ILE A 82 7.08 16.31 -19.17
C ILE A 82 7.95 17.29 -18.39
N ALA A 83 7.36 18.39 -17.96
CA ALA A 83 7.99 19.29 -17.01
C ALA A 83 7.63 18.84 -15.59
N GLY A 84 8.53 19.03 -14.63
CA GLY A 84 8.18 18.80 -13.24
C GLY A 84 8.85 19.78 -12.30
N ASN A 85 8.22 19.98 -11.15
CA ASN A 85 8.78 20.76 -10.06
C ASN A 85 8.80 19.94 -8.77
N ILE A 86 9.66 20.36 -7.85
CA ILE A 86 9.77 19.80 -6.51
C ILE A 86 9.45 20.93 -5.55
N LEU A 87 8.46 20.72 -4.69
CA LEU A 87 8.06 21.67 -3.67
C LEU A 87 8.34 21.06 -2.30
N ILE A 88 8.88 21.87 -1.38
CA ILE A 88 8.86 21.53 0.03
C ILE A 88 7.44 21.75 0.52
N SER A 89 6.79 20.67 0.95
CA SER A 89 5.40 20.71 1.38
C SER A 89 5.29 21.06 2.86
N PHE A 90 6.19 20.52 3.69
CA PHE A 90 6.34 20.87 5.10
C PHE A 90 7.57 20.19 5.72
N PHE A 91 7.92 20.61 6.94
CA PHE A 91 8.92 19.95 7.78
C PHE A 91 8.38 19.70 9.19
N ARG A 92 8.54 18.47 9.70
CA ARG A 92 8.15 18.11 11.08
C ARG A 92 8.95 16.91 11.58
N ASP A 93 9.30 16.93 12.88
CA ASP A 93 9.98 15.84 13.59
C ASP A 93 11.20 15.28 12.84
N GLU A 94 12.08 16.19 12.38
CA GLU A 94 13.30 15.85 11.65
C GLU A 94 13.02 15.13 10.30
N ALA A 95 11.85 15.34 9.68
CA ALA A 95 11.55 14.88 8.32
C ALA A 95 11.01 16.00 7.42
N ILE A 96 11.57 16.12 6.22
CA ILE A 96 11.16 17.09 5.19
C ILE A 96 10.33 16.36 4.16
N HIS A 97 9.13 16.85 3.93
CA HIS A 97 8.20 16.28 2.97
C HIS A 97 8.18 17.11 1.72
N PHE A 98 8.17 16.43 0.59
CA PHE A 98 8.25 16.99 -0.74
C PHE A 98 7.06 16.52 -1.59
N THR A 99 6.61 17.40 -2.47
CA THR A 99 5.65 17.06 -3.52
C THR A 99 6.32 17.28 -4.88
N ILE A 100 6.32 16.23 -5.71
CA ILE A 100 6.69 16.26 -7.12
C ILE A 100 5.41 16.42 -7.92
N ASN A 101 5.31 17.48 -8.71
CA ASN A 101 4.25 17.59 -9.71
C ASN A 101 4.85 17.39 -11.10
N LEU A 102 4.16 16.58 -11.90
CA LEU A 102 4.47 16.39 -13.31
C LEU A 102 3.41 17.09 -14.15
N PHE A 103 3.84 17.84 -15.16
CA PHE A 103 2.99 18.61 -16.05
C PHE A 103 3.26 18.23 -17.51
N ALA A 104 2.19 18.19 -18.29
CA ALA A 104 2.27 18.15 -19.74
C ALA A 104 2.79 19.50 -20.28
N PRO A 105 3.24 19.58 -21.55
CA PRO A 105 3.64 20.85 -22.18
C PRO A 105 2.50 21.87 -22.20
N SER A 106 1.24 21.40 -22.15
CA SER A 106 0.03 22.23 -22.04
C SER A 106 -0.15 22.88 -20.66
N GLY A 107 0.66 22.51 -19.66
CA GLY A 107 0.49 22.91 -18.25
C GLY A 107 -0.53 22.06 -17.47
N THR A 108 -1.09 21.02 -18.08
CA THR A 108 -2.01 20.09 -17.40
C THR A 108 -1.23 19.26 -16.37
N LEU A 109 -1.71 19.19 -15.12
CA LEU A 109 -1.16 18.27 -14.11
C LEU A 109 -1.40 16.83 -14.55
N LEU A 110 -0.31 16.13 -14.82
CA LEU A 110 -0.28 14.73 -15.24
C LEU A 110 -0.26 13.77 -14.05
N GLY A 111 0.40 14.19 -12.96
CA GLY A 111 0.49 13.39 -11.75
C GLY A 111 1.17 14.15 -10.63
N GLU A 112 0.86 13.73 -9.40
CA GLU A 112 1.51 14.18 -8.18
C GLU A 112 2.15 12.95 -7.51
N LYS A 113 3.35 13.11 -6.95
CA LYS A 113 3.96 12.11 -6.08
C LYS A 113 4.56 12.78 -4.85
N ARG A 114 4.25 12.26 -3.67
CA ARG A 114 4.80 12.73 -2.40
C ARG A 114 5.93 11.82 -1.95
N PHE A 115 6.93 12.40 -1.28
CA PHE A 115 7.99 11.63 -0.61
C PHE A 115 8.57 12.46 0.53
N ALA A 116 9.25 11.83 1.48
CA ALA A 116 9.97 12.55 2.53
C ALA A 116 11.41 12.05 2.68
N LEU A 117 12.28 12.96 3.11
CA LEU A 117 13.64 12.67 3.54
C LEU A 117 13.75 12.97 5.02
N ALA A 118 14.07 11.94 5.80
CA ALA A 118 14.34 12.07 7.23
C ALA A 118 15.79 12.49 7.50
N PHE A 119 15.99 13.19 8.60
CA PHE A 119 17.29 13.55 9.16
C PHE A 119 17.26 13.35 10.69
N GLY A 120 18.39 13.62 11.36
CA GLY A 120 18.46 13.50 12.82
C GLY A 120 18.27 12.08 13.33
N ARG A 121 17.37 11.90 14.31
CA ARG A 121 17.12 10.63 15.01
C ARG A 121 16.28 9.64 14.20
N ARG A 122 15.47 10.14 13.26
CA ARG A 122 14.60 9.32 12.40
C ARG A 122 15.23 8.96 11.05
N ALA A 123 16.33 9.60 10.68
CA ALA A 123 17.12 9.17 9.53
C ALA A 123 17.62 7.74 9.72
N SER A 124 17.38 6.87 8.73
CA SER A 124 18.28 5.74 8.58
C SER A 124 19.67 6.31 8.23
N GLY A 125 20.75 5.58 8.54
CA GLY A 125 22.10 6.01 8.15
C GLY A 125 22.27 6.29 6.64
N GLU A 126 21.33 5.83 5.82
CA GLU A 126 21.27 6.02 4.37
C GLU A 126 20.61 7.35 3.96
N ASP A 127 19.76 7.97 4.78
CA ASP A 127 18.90 9.10 4.37
C ASP A 127 19.65 10.45 4.33
N LEU A 128 20.63 10.62 5.22
CA LEU A 128 21.45 11.83 5.29
C LEU A 128 22.24 12.11 3.99
N PRO A 129 22.91 11.12 3.37
CA PRO A 129 23.52 11.28 2.05
C PRO A 129 22.57 11.81 0.95
N TYR A 130 21.29 11.39 0.95
CA TYR A 130 20.31 11.82 -0.06
C TYR A 130 19.94 13.29 0.11
N LEU A 131 19.70 13.71 1.35
CA LEU A 131 19.42 15.10 1.68
C LEU A 131 20.62 16.01 1.39
N ALA A 132 21.83 15.54 1.69
CA ALA A 132 23.07 16.23 1.35
C ALA A 132 23.24 16.42 -0.16
N ALA A 133 22.96 15.38 -0.95
CA ALA A 133 23.00 15.43 -2.41
C ALA A 133 22.02 16.45 -2.98
N LEU A 134 20.77 16.45 -2.47
CA LEU A 134 19.73 17.41 -2.88
C LEU A 134 20.11 18.85 -2.52
N ILE A 135 20.61 19.11 -1.30
CA ILE A 135 21.07 20.45 -0.88
C ILE A 135 22.25 20.93 -1.74
N ARG A 136 23.17 20.01 -2.09
CA ARG A 136 24.39 20.37 -2.83
C ARG A 136 24.09 20.73 -4.27
N THR A 137 23.16 20.03 -4.91
CA THR A 137 22.90 20.15 -6.35
C THR A 137 21.62 20.92 -6.67
N GLY A 138 20.63 20.91 -5.78
CA GLY A 138 19.26 21.37 -6.06
C GLY A 138 18.54 20.52 -7.10
N LYS A 139 19.07 19.34 -7.42
CA LYS A 139 18.62 18.50 -8.53
C LYS A 139 18.19 17.12 -8.05
N LEU A 140 17.21 16.60 -8.77
CA LEU A 140 16.64 15.28 -8.56
C LEU A 140 16.36 14.65 -9.91
N ALA A 141 16.63 13.35 -10.07
CA ALA A 141 16.09 12.59 -11.18
C ALA A 141 15.02 11.63 -10.67
N VAL A 142 13.91 11.51 -11.37
CA VAL A 142 12.94 10.44 -11.16
C VAL A 142 13.13 9.42 -12.26
N ASN A 143 13.39 8.17 -11.90
CA ASN A 143 13.51 7.05 -12.81
C ASN A 143 12.32 6.10 -12.62
N LEU A 144 11.62 5.82 -13.69
CA LEU A 144 10.63 4.75 -13.77
C LEU A 144 11.35 3.49 -14.23
N PHE A 145 11.19 2.39 -13.49
CA PHE A 145 11.87 1.16 -13.80
C PHE A 145 10.94 -0.05 -13.74
N ARG A 146 11.33 -1.12 -14.43
CA ARG A 146 10.66 -2.41 -14.36
C ARG A 146 11.69 -3.50 -14.08
N PRO A 147 11.51 -4.31 -13.02
CA PRO A 147 12.31 -5.52 -12.84
C PRO A 147 12.07 -6.52 -13.98
N THR A 148 13.13 -7.16 -14.46
CA THR A 148 13.07 -8.24 -15.47
C THR A 148 13.87 -9.45 -14.99
N ALA A 149 13.71 -10.59 -15.67
CA ALA A 149 14.49 -11.79 -15.39
C ALA A 149 16.01 -11.59 -15.62
N GLU A 150 16.38 -10.60 -16.44
CA GLU A 150 17.77 -10.29 -16.81
C GLU A 150 18.35 -9.10 -16.03
N GLY A 151 17.53 -8.37 -15.26
CA GLY A 151 17.97 -7.19 -14.51
C GLY A 151 16.85 -6.16 -14.29
N VAL A 152 17.12 -4.91 -14.67
CA VAL A 152 16.17 -3.80 -14.52
C VAL A 152 16.15 -2.94 -15.79
N ASP A 153 14.96 -2.73 -16.34
CA ASP A 153 14.73 -1.82 -17.45
C ASP A 153 14.34 -0.44 -16.91
N ILE A 154 15.02 0.62 -17.37
CA ILE A 154 14.62 2.00 -17.10
C ILE A 154 13.65 2.44 -18.20
N LEU A 155 12.39 2.61 -17.83
CA LEU A 155 11.31 2.97 -18.74
C LEU A 155 11.35 4.45 -19.10
N THR A 156 11.61 5.32 -18.13
CA THR A 156 11.64 6.78 -18.32
C THR A 156 12.46 7.46 -17.24
N ARG A 157 13.05 8.62 -17.56
CA ARG A 157 13.77 9.47 -16.61
C ARG A 157 13.32 10.93 -16.73
N TYR A 158 12.95 11.54 -15.61
CA TYR A 158 12.62 12.96 -15.50
C TYR A 158 13.69 13.68 -14.68
N ASN A 159 14.33 14.70 -15.24
CA ASN A 159 15.30 15.52 -14.51
C ASN A 159 14.60 16.78 -14.00
N LEU A 160 14.61 16.95 -12.68
CA LEU A 160 13.92 18.00 -11.95
C LEU A 160 14.93 18.91 -11.25
N SER A 161 14.56 20.16 -11.04
CA SER A 161 15.37 21.13 -10.30
C SER A 161 14.49 21.93 -9.35
N MET A 162 14.98 22.12 -8.13
CA MET A 162 14.37 23.03 -7.17
C MET A 162 14.67 24.47 -7.58
N ASP A 163 13.72 25.36 -7.36
CA ASP A 163 14.00 26.79 -7.42
C ASP A 163 14.94 27.23 -6.28
N THR A 164 15.53 28.41 -6.44
CA THR A 164 16.52 28.94 -5.50
C THR A 164 15.94 29.13 -4.10
N GLU A 165 14.69 29.56 -4.00
CA GLU A 165 14.00 29.85 -2.74
C GLU A 165 13.77 28.57 -1.94
N SER A 166 13.20 27.54 -2.58
CA SER A 166 13.00 26.21 -2.00
C SER A 166 14.32 25.57 -1.56
N LEU A 167 15.41 25.77 -2.33
CA LEU A 167 16.72 25.24 -1.96
C LEU A 167 17.32 25.95 -0.73
N GLU A 168 17.09 27.26 -0.60
CA GLU A 168 17.51 28.04 0.57
C GLU A 168 16.69 27.67 1.81
N GLU A 169 15.38 27.46 1.66
CA GLU A 169 14.50 26.94 2.70
C GLU A 169 14.95 25.56 3.18
N LEU A 170 15.21 24.63 2.25
CA LEU A 170 15.73 23.29 2.56
C LEU A 170 16.97 23.36 3.45
N TYR A 171 17.91 24.23 3.09
CA TYR A 171 19.15 24.41 3.83
C TYR A 171 18.90 24.98 5.24
N SER A 172 18.04 25.99 5.36
CA SER A 172 17.65 26.58 6.65
C SER A 172 17.02 25.55 7.59
N ILE A 173 16.10 24.72 7.09
CA ILE A 173 15.47 23.62 7.84
C ILE A 173 16.52 22.67 8.41
N VAL A 174 17.43 22.16 7.57
CA VAL A 174 18.37 21.10 7.97
C VAL A 174 19.49 21.63 8.89
N THR A 175 19.82 22.91 8.79
CA THR A 175 20.83 23.55 9.65
C THR A 175 20.29 24.02 10.99
N GLY A 176 18.99 23.84 11.27
CA GLY A 176 18.38 24.16 12.56
C GLY A 176 18.12 25.65 12.78
N ASP A 177 18.08 26.45 11.71
CA ASP A 177 17.60 27.84 11.72
C ASP A 177 16.36 27.98 10.83
N PRO A 178 15.28 27.20 11.06
CA PRO A 178 14.06 27.33 10.28
C PRO A 178 13.47 28.71 10.57
N GLY A 179 13.34 29.53 9.53
CA GLY A 179 12.54 30.75 9.59
C GLY A 179 11.16 30.42 10.17
N ALA A 180 10.64 31.31 11.00
CA ALA A 180 9.56 31.05 11.96
C ALA A 180 8.14 30.82 11.39
N GLU A 181 8.00 30.32 10.17
CA GLU A 181 6.69 29.96 9.62
C GLU A 181 6.49 28.44 9.66
N GLN A 182 5.88 28.00 10.77
CA GLN A 182 5.35 26.66 10.95
C GLN A 182 4.32 26.37 9.85
N GLY A 183 4.64 25.49 8.90
CA GLY A 183 3.65 24.96 7.98
C GLY A 183 2.51 24.30 8.78
N GLU A 184 1.28 24.74 8.55
CA GLU A 184 0.04 24.35 9.24
C GLU A 184 -0.40 22.91 8.92
N LEU A 185 0.48 21.92 9.06
CA LEU A 185 0.19 20.51 8.81
C LEU A 185 0.37 19.66 10.07
N LEU A 186 -0.66 18.91 10.43
CA LEU A 186 -0.66 18.01 11.59
C LEU A 186 -0.61 16.55 11.14
N TYR A 187 0.06 15.68 11.90
CA TYR A 187 -0.04 14.24 11.69
C TYR A 187 -1.38 13.74 12.24
N ALA A 188 -2.08 12.92 11.45
CA ALA A 188 -3.36 12.35 11.85
C ALA A 188 -3.22 11.44 13.09
N SER A 189 -2.08 10.78 13.27
CA SER A 189 -1.83 9.95 14.44
C SER A 189 -1.82 10.74 15.73
N ASP A 190 -1.21 11.93 15.74
CA ASP A 190 -1.21 12.81 16.92
C ASP A 190 -2.63 13.30 17.24
N ILE A 191 -3.40 13.69 16.23
CA ILE A 191 -4.80 14.09 16.38
C ILE A 191 -5.60 12.94 17.01
N MET A 192 -5.35 11.72 16.56
CA MET A 192 -6.05 10.53 17.03
C MET A 192 -5.68 10.15 18.47
N GLU A 193 -4.42 10.36 18.87
CA GLU A 193 -3.97 10.16 20.25
C GLU A 193 -4.60 11.18 21.22
N GLU A 194 -4.83 12.42 20.75
CA GLU A 194 -5.55 13.43 21.52
C GLU A 194 -7.05 13.12 21.64
N ASN A 195 -7.70 12.71 20.54
CA ASN A 195 -9.14 12.45 20.50
C ASN A 195 -9.51 11.28 19.57
N PRO A 196 -10.42 10.38 19.98
CA PRO A 196 -10.89 9.31 19.10
C PRO A 196 -11.70 9.89 17.94
N PHE A 197 -11.55 9.27 16.77
CA PHE A 197 -12.29 9.64 15.59
C PHE A 197 -13.80 9.41 15.73
N PRO A 198 -14.63 10.27 15.12
CA PRO A 198 -16.08 10.09 15.13
C PRO A 198 -16.50 8.76 14.49
N LYS A 199 -17.60 8.15 14.95
CA LYS A 199 -18.15 6.92 14.34
C LYS A 199 -19.05 7.21 13.13
N LYS A 200 -19.66 8.39 13.11
CA LYS A 200 -20.56 8.89 12.07
C LYS A 200 -20.17 10.33 11.79
N VAL A 201 -20.15 10.70 10.52
CA VAL A 201 -19.91 12.07 10.07
C VAL A 201 -20.92 12.37 8.95
N PRO A 202 -21.58 13.53 8.93
CA PRO A 202 -22.41 13.93 7.81
C PRO A 202 -21.61 13.86 6.50
N ALA A 203 -22.17 13.26 5.46
CA ALA A 203 -21.55 13.10 4.15
C ALA A 203 -22.34 13.88 3.09
N TYR A 204 -21.62 14.53 2.16
CA TYR A 204 -22.15 15.38 1.11
C TYR A 204 -21.56 14.98 -0.24
N GLU A 205 -22.39 14.57 -1.21
CA GLU A 205 -21.92 14.15 -2.55
C GLU A 205 -21.45 15.37 -3.37
N ILE A 206 -20.28 15.26 -4.00
CA ILE A 206 -19.75 16.27 -4.92
C ILE A 206 -20.24 15.96 -6.35
N PRO A 207 -21.02 16.85 -6.98
CA PRO A 207 -21.48 16.64 -8.35
C PRO A 207 -20.31 16.56 -9.35
N PRO A 208 -20.44 15.74 -10.41
CA PRO A 208 -19.48 15.71 -11.50
C PRO A 208 -19.20 17.12 -12.05
N GLY A 209 -17.92 17.47 -12.19
CA GLY A 209 -17.48 18.76 -12.74
C GLY A 209 -17.44 19.92 -11.75
N LYS A 210 -17.89 19.76 -10.49
CA LYS A 210 -17.66 20.74 -9.42
C LYS A 210 -16.33 20.45 -8.71
N ASN A 211 -15.51 21.48 -8.49
CA ASN A 211 -14.30 21.40 -7.68
C ASN A 211 -14.51 22.22 -6.41
N VAL A 212 -14.63 21.55 -5.27
CA VAL A 212 -14.80 22.20 -3.97
C VAL A 212 -13.45 22.17 -3.26
N LYS A 213 -12.82 23.33 -3.03
CA LYS A 213 -11.62 23.35 -2.20
C LYS A 213 -12.06 23.29 -0.75
N PRO A 214 -11.51 22.38 0.07
CA PRO A 214 -11.85 22.31 1.50
C PRO A 214 -11.62 23.62 2.26
N ALA A 215 -10.67 24.45 1.82
CA ALA A 215 -10.44 25.79 2.38
C ALA A 215 -11.63 26.76 2.16
N ASP A 216 -12.39 26.59 1.08
CA ASP A 216 -13.57 27.40 0.78
C ASP A 216 -14.72 27.10 1.76
N LEU A 217 -14.72 25.91 2.39
CA LEU A 217 -15.68 25.52 3.43
C LEU A 217 -15.50 26.32 4.73
N VAL A 218 -14.26 26.72 5.02
CA VAL A 218 -13.89 27.41 6.27
C VAL A 218 -14.06 28.92 6.14
N ALA A 219 -13.85 29.48 4.95
CA ALA A 219 -13.92 30.92 4.71
C ALA A 219 -15.37 31.48 4.66
N ALA A 220 -16.36 30.63 4.41
CA ALA A 220 -17.73 31.08 4.13
C ALA A 220 -18.76 30.76 5.23
N GLY A 221 -18.35 30.14 6.33
CA GLY A 221 -19.10 30.15 7.58
C GLY A 221 -18.90 31.49 8.30
N GLY A 222 -19.92 32.36 8.31
CA GLY A 222 -19.83 33.70 8.94
C GLY A 222 -19.54 33.71 10.45
N GLU A 223 -19.45 32.54 11.10
CA GLU A 223 -19.05 32.36 12.49
C GLU A 223 -17.69 31.68 12.57
N ARG A 224 -16.79 32.19 13.42
CA ARG A 224 -15.50 31.55 13.71
C ARG A 224 -15.76 30.20 14.38
N LEU A 225 -15.47 29.11 13.68
CA LEU A 225 -15.54 27.76 14.22
C LEU A 225 -14.32 27.51 15.12
N GLU A 226 -14.54 27.11 16.37
CA GLU A 226 -13.45 26.75 17.28
C GLU A 226 -12.84 25.37 16.98
N GLY A 227 -13.61 24.48 16.35
CA GLY A 227 -13.14 23.16 15.92
C GLY A 227 -14.04 22.47 14.89
N GLY A 228 -13.51 21.40 14.28
CA GLY A 228 -14.21 20.55 13.31
C GLY A 228 -13.24 19.74 12.45
N MET A 229 -13.72 18.69 11.78
CA MET A 229 -12.91 17.84 10.90
C MET A 229 -13.50 17.78 9.50
N ILE A 230 -12.63 17.80 8.48
CA ILE A 230 -13.03 17.71 7.08
C ILE A 230 -12.33 16.51 6.44
N PHE A 231 -13.14 15.61 5.93
CA PHE A 231 -12.70 14.40 5.25
C PHE A 231 -13.10 14.42 3.77
N SER A 232 -12.25 13.92 2.92
CA SER A 232 -12.62 13.49 1.57
C SER A 232 -12.95 12.00 1.61
N GLY A 233 -13.89 11.57 0.79
CA GLY A 233 -14.12 10.15 0.62
C GLY A 233 -14.81 9.77 -0.68
N VAL A 234 -14.74 8.48 -0.99
CA VAL A 234 -15.29 7.88 -2.20
C VAL A 234 -16.21 6.73 -1.81
N ARG A 235 -17.36 6.66 -2.49
CA ARG A 235 -18.31 5.54 -2.39
C ARG A 235 -19.02 5.34 -3.72
N GLU A 236 -19.07 4.11 -4.21
CA GLU A 236 -19.81 3.74 -5.44
C GLU A 236 -19.44 4.62 -6.65
N GLY A 237 -18.15 4.95 -6.80
CA GLY A 237 -17.64 5.80 -7.90
C GLY A 237 -17.95 7.30 -7.76
N LYS A 238 -18.52 7.72 -6.63
CA LYS A 238 -18.87 9.13 -6.35
C LYS A 238 -17.96 9.70 -5.27
N ASN A 239 -17.65 10.99 -5.39
CA ASN A 239 -16.84 11.74 -4.44
C ASN A 239 -17.72 12.40 -3.38
N TYR A 240 -17.24 12.45 -2.14
CA TYR A 240 -17.95 13.02 -1.01
C TYR A 240 -17.03 13.88 -0.16
N ILE A 241 -17.60 14.90 0.47
CA ILE A 241 -17.02 15.60 1.62
C ILE A 241 -17.74 15.09 2.85
N MET A 242 -17.02 14.66 3.87
CA MET A 242 -17.62 14.35 5.17
C MET A 242 -17.13 15.36 6.20
N THR A 243 -18.04 16.02 6.89
CA THR A 243 -17.68 16.99 7.92
C THR A 243 -18.84 17.26 8.88
N ASP A 244 -18.51 17.55 10.13
CA ASP A 244 -19.43 18.08 11.13
C ASP A 244 -19.61 19.61 11.04
N ILE A 245 -18.85 20.26 10.15
CA ILE A 245 -18.89 21.70 9.91
C ILE A 245 -20.08 22.05 9.00
N PRO A 246 -20.88 23.08 9.34
CA PRO A 246 -21.91 23.61 8.46
C PRO A 246 -21.33 24.12 7.13
N LEU A 247 -21.90 23.71 6.00
CA LEU A 247 -21.45 24.14 4.67
C LEU A 247 -22.05 25.50 4.25
N PRO A 248 -21.32 26.31 3.46
CA PRO A 248 -21.80 27.60 2.97
C PRO A 248 -23.02 27.49 2.02
N PRO A 249 -23.89 28.51 1.95
CA PRO A 249 -24.96 28.57 0.96
C PRO A 249 -24.40 28.67 -0.47
N GLY A 250 -24.86 27.83 -1.41
CA GLY A 250 -24.41 27.82 -2.82
C GLY A 250 -23.75 26.51 -3.27
N LEU A 251 -23.40 25.64 -2.32
CA LEU A 251 -23.32 24.20 -2.54
C LEU A 251 -24.74 23.64 -2.39
N GLU A 252 -25.29 23.03 -3.44
CA GLU A 252 -26.63 22.44 -3.39
C GLU A 252 -26.64 21.28 -2.38
N ASP A 253 -27.69 21.21 -1.56
CA ASP A 253 -28.02 20.07 -0.70
C ASP A 253 -28.25 18.83 -1.57
N ILE A 254 -27.16 18.13 -1.92
CA ILE A 254 -27.24 16.92 -2.72
C ILE A 254 -27.10 15.74 -1.76
N ILE A 255 -28.30 15.35 -1.30
CA ILE A 255 -28.67 14.10 -0.63
C ILE A 255 -28.32 14.05 0.86
N PRO A 256 -29.31 14.20 1.77
CA PRO A 256 -29.09 13.90 3.18
C PRO A 256 -29.09 12.39 3.37
N SER A 257 -27.92 11.77 3.24
CA SER A 257 -27.58 10.63 4.08
C SER A 257 -26.78 11.15 5.27
N ARG A 258 -27.45 11.97 6.10
CA ARG A 258 -26.81 12.74 7.19
C ARG A 258 -26.12 11.89 8.26
N GLU A 259 -26.28 10.57 8.22
CA GLU A 259 -25.73 9.64 9.19
C GLU A 259 -25.24 8.33 8.56
N LEU A 260 -24.40 8.40 7.54
CA LEU A 260 -23.69 7.20 7.09
C LEU A 260 -22.55 6.86 8.06
N PRO A 261 -22.35 5.58 8.39
CA PRO A 261 -21.16 5.16 9.11
C PRO A 261 -19.91 5.39 8.24
N LEU A 262 -18.79 5.79 8.85
CA LEU A 262 -17.51 5.99 8.11
C LEU A 262 -17.07 4.75 7.33
N ARG A 263 -17.44 3.55 7.79
CA ARG A 263 -17.13 2.27 7.14
C ARG A 263 -17.74 2.12 5.74
N SER A 264 -18.68 2.97 5.36
CA SER A 264 -19.29 2.98 4.03
C SER A 264 -18.47 3.74 2.99
N PHE A 265 -17.31 4.31 3.36
CA PHE A 265 -16.47 5.13 2.49
C PHE A 265 -15.01 4.70 2.55
N ILE A 266 -14.29 4.91 1.45
CA ILE A 266 -12.83 5.07 1.44
C ILE A 266 -12.57 6.54 1.73
N TYR A 267 -11.82 6.89 2.78
CA TYR A 267 -11.71 8.30 3.21
C TYR A 267 -10.34 8.67 3.78
N ASN A 268 -10.03 9.97 3.74
CA ASN A 268 -8.86 10.58 4.35
C ASN A 268 -9.24 11.82 5.17
N LEU A 269 -8.52 12.10 6.27
CA LEU A 269 -8.66 13.36 7.00
C LEU A 269 -7.84 14.42 6.30
N ASP A 270 -8.50 15.36 5.65
CA ASP A 270 -7.80 16.38 4.87
C ASP A 270 -7.43 17.59 5.73
N TYR A 271 -8.34 18.00 6.62
CA TYR A 271 -8.19 19.20 7.45
C TYR A 271 -8.83 19.06 8.83
N ILE A 272 -8.29 19.79 9.78
CA ILE A 272 -8.87 19.99 11.11
C ILE A 272 -8.90 21.47 11.46
N ILE A 273 -9.98 21.94 12.08
CA ILE A 273 -10.05 23.26 12.72
C ILE A 273 -9.71 23.07 14.20
N ARG A 274 -8.78 23.86 14.72
CA ARG A 274 -8.42 23.88 16.16
C ARG A 274 -8.17 25.32 16.58
N ASN A 275 -8.86 25.78 17.63
CA ASN A 275 -8.75 27.14 18.16
C ASN A 275 -8.96 28.22 17.07
N GLY A 276 -9.94 28.03 16.20
CA GLY A 276 -10.23 28.98 15.12
C GLY A 276 -9.25 28.98 13.95
N ARG A 277 -8.30 28.05 13.90
CA ARG A 277 -7.32 27.93 12.81
C ARG A 277 -7.50 26.63 12.05
N LEU A 278 -7.39 26.70 10.73
CA LEU A 278 -7.43 25.55 9.84
C LEU A 278 -6.04 24.96 9.71
N TYR A 279 -5.92 23.66 9.97
CA TYR A 279 -4.70 22.91 9.73
C TYR A 279 -4.99 21.86 8.67
N ARG A 280 -4.06 21.70 7.73
CA ARG A 280 -4.00 20.53 6.89
C ARG A 280 -3.62 19.32 7.73
N VAL A 281 -3.98 18.12 7.28
CA VAL A 281 -3.61 16.89 7.95
C VAL A 281 -2.87 15.94 7.01
N TYR A 282 -1.78 15.36 7.50
CA TYR A 282 -1.05 14.26 6.86
C TYR A 282 -1.53 12.93 7.47
N ASN A 283 -2.10 12.06 6.64
CA ASN A 283 -2.63 10.75 7.07
C ASN A 283 -1.50 9.72 7.16
N ASP A 284 -0.61 9.89 8.14
CA ASP A 284 0.51 8.97 8.36
C ASP A 284 0.02 7.53 8.59
N ALA A 285 0.86 6.54 8.30
CA ALA A 285 0.45 5.14 8.40
C ALA A 285 0.16 4.67 9.85
N LYS A 286 0.73 5.33 10.86
CA LYS A 286 0.47 5.00 12.27
C LYS A 286 -0.97 5.34 12.64
N PHE A 287 -1.54 6.41 12.07
CA PHE A 287 -2.95 6.77 12.23
C PHE A 287 -3.89 5.62 11.86
N MET A 288 -3.75 5.06 10.65
CA MET A 288 -4.61 3.95 10.19
C MET A 288 -4.52 2.74 11.12
N THR A 289 -3.31 2.41 11.56
CA THR A 289 -3.07 1.29 12.48
C THR A 289 -3.77 1.48 13.82
N LEU A 290 -3.64 2.67 14.41
CA LEU A 290 -4.34 3.04 15.64
C LEU A 290 -5.86 2.99 15.44
N HIS A 291 -6.35 3.44 14.29
CA HIS A 291 -7.77 3.45 13.99
C HIS A 291 -8.34 2.03 13.88
N LYS A 292 -7.66 1.14 13.16
CA LYS A 292 -8.01 -0.28 13.07
C LYS A 292 -8.03 -0.96 14.43
N TYR A 293 -6.98 -0.76 15.23
CA TYR A 293 -6.89 -1.35 16.56
C TYR A 293 -8.05 -0.90 17.47
N ASN A 294 -8.39 0.39 17.45
CA ASN A 294 -9.51 0.90 18.26
C ASN A 294 -10.86 0.32 17.81
N ARG A 295 -11.09 0.15 16.50
CA ARG A 295 -12.31 -0.49 15.98
C ARG A 295 -12.38 -1.98 16.31
N PHE A 296 -11.25 -2.68 16.18
CA PHE A 296 -11.12 -4.08 16.57
C PHE A 296 -11.45 -4.26 18.06
N LYS A 297 -10.93 -3.40 18.94
CA LYS A 297 -11.20 -3.44 20.37
C LYS A 297 -12.68 -3.22 20.70
N ASP A 298 -13.37 -2.40 19.92
CA ASP A 298 -14.81 -2.15 20.03
C ASP A 298 -15.68 -3.28 19.43
N GLY A 299 -15.07 -4.32 18.82
CA GLY A 299 -15.77 -5.41 18.13
C GLY A 299 -16.26 -5.05 16.72
N ASP A 300 -15.87 -3.91 16.18
CA ASP A 300 -16.24 -3.40 14.86
C ASP A 300 -15.26 -3.91 13.78
N LEU A 301 -15.29 -5.22 13.55
CA LEU A 301 -14.37 -5.91 12.63
C LEU A 301 -14.52 -5.43 11.18
N GLU A 302 -15.75 -5.18 10.73
CA GLU A 302 -16.04 -4.69 9.38
C GLU A 302 -15.34 -3.35 9.10
N THR A 303 -15.39 -2.40 10.05
CA THR A 303 -14.70 -1.12 9.88
C THR A 303 -13.19 -1.28 9.95
N ALA A 304 -12.68 -2.17 10.81
CA ALA A 304 -11.25 -2.46 10.87
C ALA A 304 -10.72 -3.07 9.56
N GLU A 305 -11.53 -3.87 8.86
CA GLU A 305 -11.20 -4.41 7.54
C GLU A 305 -11.24 -3.34 6.45
N MET A 306 -12.25 -2.48 6.45
CA MET A 306 -12.30 -1.35 5.50
C MET A 306 -11.10 -0.41 5.63
N LEU A 307 -10.68 -0.14 6.87
CA LEU A 307 -9.49 0.66 7.14
C LEU A 307 -8.19 -0.01 6.69
N ASP A 308 -8.14 -1.35 6.68
CA ASP A 308 -6.99 -2.09 6.14
C ASP A 308 -6.87 -1.88 4.62
N VAL A 309 -8.01 -1.85 3.92
CA VAL A 309 -8.08 -1.51 2.48
C VAL A 309 -7.64 -0.06 2.24
N ILE A 310 -8.17 0.90 3.01
CA ILE A 310 -7.79 2.32 2.91
C ILE A 310 -6.28 2.49 3.10
N GLN A 311 -5.69 1.82 4.09
CA GLN A 311 -4.26 1.90 4.34
C GLN A 311 -3.44 1.31 3.19
N GLY A 312 -3.86 0.19 2.60
CA GLY A 312 -3.20 -0.35 1.41
C GLY A 312 -3.14 0.67 0.27
N VAL A 313 -4.28 1.29 -0.05
CA VAL A 313 -4.39 2.33 -1.09
C VAL A 313 -3.50 3.54 -0.77
N ASN A 314 -3.50 4.01 0.48
CA ASN A 314 -2.68 5.15 0.89
C ASN A 314 -1.18 4.84 0.81
N VAL A 315 -0.76 3.65 1.26
CA VAL A 315 0.64 3.22 1.20
C VAL A 315 1.11 3.13 -0.25
N ASP A 316 0.31 2.54 -1.14
CA ASP A 316 0.64 2.46 -2.58
C ASP A 316 0.70 3.85 -3.24
N HIS A 317 -0.18 4.78 -2.83
CA HIS A 317 -0.22 6.12 -3.40
C HIS A 317 0.91 7.02 -2.91
N GLU A 318 1.21 7.01 -1.61
CA GLU A 318 2.20 7.91 -1.02
C GLU A 318 3.64 7.36 -1.12
N ASN A 319 3.85 6.03 -1.06
CA ASN A 319 5.16 5.38 -1.17
C ASN A 319 6.28 6.07 -0.36
N ASN A 320 5.99 6.56 0.85
CA ASN A 320 6.95 7.35 1.62
C ASN A 320 7.73 6.48 2.63
N LYS A 321 9.08 6.48 2.53
CA LYS A 321 9.98 5.82 3.49
C LYS A 321 9.77 6.31 4.92
N MET A 322 9.32 7.56 5.11
CA MET A 322 9.03 8.11 6.43
C MET A 322 7.90 7.35 7.15
N ASP A 323 6.79 7.03 6.47
CA ASP A 323 5.71 6.26 7.08
C ASP A 323 6.16 4.87 7.51
N TYR A 324 7.05 4.24 6.72
CA TYR A 324 7.69 3.00 7.11
C TYR A 324 8.51 3.16 8.41
N GLN A 325 9.31 4.22 8.53
CA GLN A 325 10.10 4.47 9.76
C GLN A 325 9.21 4.77 10.97
N ILE A 326 8.15 5.58 10.81
CA ILE A 326 7.17 5.85 11.87
C ILE A 326 6.54 4.53 12.35
N MET A 327 6.14 3.67 11.40
CA MET A 327 5.55 2.38 11.70
C MET A 327 6.55 1.41 12.37
N LYS A 328 7.81 1.43 11.94
CA LYS A 328 8.88 0.62 12.52
C LYS A 328 9.19 1.06 13.95
N GLU A 329 9.29 2.35 14.21
CA GLU A 329 9.46 2.93 15.55
C GLU A 329 8.28 2.52 16.45
N ALA A 330 7.05 2.64 15.95
CA ALA A 330 5.85 2.25 16.67
C ALA A 330 5.86 0.74 17.01
N PHE A 331 6.18 -0.13 16.05
CA PHE A 331 6.31 -1.58 16.30
C PHE A 331 7.36 -1.90 17.37
N LEU A 332 8.54 -1.28 17.30
CA LEU A 332 9.64 -1.56 18.24
C LEU A 332 9.32 -1.11 19.66
N THR A 333 8.63 0.03 19.80
CA THR A 333 8.34 0.65 21.11
C THR A 333 7.01 0.22 21.72
N GLU A 334 6.06 -0.28 20.93
CA GLU A 334 4.77 -0.72 21.43
C GLU A 334 4.90 -1.88 22.42
N LYS A 335 4.20 -1.75 23.56
CA LYS A 335 4.21 -2.70 24.67
C LYS A 335 2.95 -3.55 24.68
N GLU A 336 1.84 -3.03 24.16
CA GLU A 336 0.59 -3.73 24.09
C GLU A 336 0.59 -4.77 22.96
N ARG A 337 0.54 -6.06 23.34
CA ARG A 337 0.71 -7.19 22.41
C ARG A 337 -0.20 -7.11 21.18
N MET A 338 -1.49 -6.83 21.36
CA MET A 338 -2.45 -6.84 20.24
C MET A 338 -2.21 -5.66 19.31
N LYS A 339 -2.04 -4.45 19.84
CA LYS A 339 -1.69 -3.28 19.02
C LYS A 339 -0.35 -3.47 18.27
N LYS A 340 0.64 -4.10 18.91
CA LYS A 340 1.91 -4.46 18.27
C LYS A 340 1.73 -5.47 17.13
N ILE A 341 0.75 -6.38 17.21
CA ILE A 341 0.38 -7.26 16.08
C ILE A 341 -0.10 -6.43 14.90
N PHE A 342 -0.97 -5.43 15.10
CA PHE A 342 -1.42 -4.52 14.04
C PHE A 342 -0.24 -3.77 13.41
N TYR A 343 0.69 -3.21 14.19
CA TYR A 343 1.89 -2.58 13.65
C TYR A 343 2.77 -3.55 12.84
N ALA A 344 3.02 -4.76 13.37
CA ALA A 344 3.81 -5.79 12.69
C ALA A 344 3.20 -6.19 11.33
N MET A 345 1.88 -6.36 11.34
CA MET A 345 1.06 -6.66 10.18
C MET A 345 1.15 -5.55 9.12
N ASP A 346 0.97 -4.30 9.53
CA ASP A 346 0.92 -3.16 8.62
C ASP A 346 2.29 -2.75 8.09
N LEU A 347 3.36 -3.09 8.79
CA LEU A 347 4.73 -2.99 8.25
C LEU A 347 4.90 -3.81 6.96
N MET A 348 4.17 -4.91 6.82
CA MET A 348 4.19 -5.75 5.62
C MET A 348 3.42 -5.13 4.44
N LEU A 349 2.76 -3.98 4.60
CA LEU A 349 2.15 -3.25 3.49
C LEU A 349 3.19 -2.40 2.73
N PHE A 350 4.30 -2.04 3.35
CA PHE A 350 5.22 -1.05 2.79
C PHE A 350 6.16 -1.62 1.74
N PRO A 351 6.23 -1.04 0.53
CA PRO A 351 7.09 -1.52 -0.55
C PRO A 351 8.60 -1.52 -0.25
N PHE A 352 9.02 -0.98 0.90
CA PHE A 352 10.41 -0.95 1.38
C PHE A 352 10.67 -1.96 2.50
N PHE A 353 9.75 -2.90 2.70
CA PHE A 353 9.80 -3.81 3.82
C PHE A 353 10.99 -4.79 3.69
N ARG A 354 12.08 -4.45 4.37
CA ARG A 354 13.32 -5.24 4.43
C ARG A 354 13.39 -6.16 5.67
N ASP A 355 12.52 -5.93 6.65
CA ASP A 355 12.58 -6.55 7.98
C ASP A 355 11.65 -7.78 8.13
N MET A 356 11.32 -8.47 7.02
CA MET A 356 10.40 -9.63 6.98
C MET A 356 10.71 -10.66 8.06
N GLY A 357 11.97 -11.09 8.20
CA GLY A 357 12.34 -12.13 9.16
C GLY A 357 11.96 -11.79 10.59
N SER A 358 12.40 -10.63 11.10
CA SER A 358 12.12 -10.22 12.49
C SER A 358 10.63 -9.98 12.77
N VAL A 359 9.89 -9.44 11.79
CA VAL A 359 8.45 -9.25 11.92
C VAL A 359 7.71 -10.59 11.91
N MET A 360 8.09 -11.50 11.03
CA MET A 360 7.51 -12.84 10.97
C MET A 360 7.83 -13.66 12.22
N ASP A 361 9.05 -13.59 12.74
CA ASP A 361 9.42 -14.23 14.00
C ASP A 361 8.52 -13.76 15.16
N TYR A 362 8.24 -12.45 15.22
CA TYR A 362 7.30 -11.89 16.19
C TYR A 362 5.88 -12.41 15.96
N LEU A 363 5.34 -12.30 14.75
CA LEU A 363 3.98 -12.73 14.41
C LEU A 363 3.75 -14.22 14.67
N LEU A 364 4.73 -15.06 14.34
CA LEU A 364 4.68 -16.50 14.61
C LEU A 364 4.78 -16.81 16.10
N SER A 365 5.44 -15.96 16.91
CA SER A 365 5.58 -16.17 18.35
C SER A 365 4.28 -15.95 19.13
N VAL A 366 3.34 -15.17 18.59
CA VAL A 366 2.09 -14.81 19.27
C VAL A 366 0.92 -15.72 18.84
N PRO A 367 -0.06 -15.97 19.73
CA PRO A 367 -1.24 -16.76 19.38
C PRO A 367 -2.17 -15.95 18.48
N LEU A 368 -2.04 -16.14 17.18
CA LEU A 368 -2.94 -15.61 16.15
C LEU A 368 -4.04 -16.61 15.81
N ASP A 369 -5.24 -16.11 15.56
CA ASP A 369 -6.35 -16.88 14.98
C ASP A 369 -6.26 -16.90 13.44
N ASP A 370 -7.15 -17.67 12.81
CA ASP A 370 -7.16 -17.82 11.35
C ASP A 370 -7.42 -16.50 10.61
N LEU A 371 -8.14 -15.53 11.19
CA LEU A 371 -8.36 -14.22 10.58
C LEU A 371 -7.03 -13.46 10.43
N PHE A 372 -6.22 -13.40 11.49
CA PHE A 372 -4.91 -12.74 11.42
C PHE A 372 -3.94 -13.50 10.51
N LEU A 373 -3.94 -14.85 10.53
CA LEU A 373 -3.09 -15.66 9.65
C LEU A 373 -3.45 -15.46 8.16
N LYS A 374 -4.74 -15.43 7.82
CA LYS A 374 -5.23 -15.12 6.47
C LYS A 374 -4.78 -13.72 6.03
N LYS A 375 -4.88 -12.70 6.90
CA LYS A 375 -4.42 -11.33 6.59
C LYS A 375 -2.92 -11.25 6.33
N ILE A 376 -2.11 -11.93 7.14
CA ILE A 376 -0.65 -12.01 6.91
C ILE A 376 -0.37 -12.66 5.55
N ALA A 377 -1.03 -13.78 5.26
CA ALA A 377 -0.88 -14.49 3.98
C ALA A 377 -1.29 -13.63 2.77
N ARG A 378 -2.37 -12.82 2.86
CA ARG A 378 -2.76 -11.89 1.79
C ARG A 378 -1.68 -10.86 1.51
N ARG A 379 -1.07 -10.29 2.56
CA ARG A 379 0.04 -9.33 2.38
C ARG A 379 1.27 -9.95 1.75
N VAL A 380 1.60 -11.19 2.12
CA VAL A 380 2.69 -11.94 1.49
C VAL A 380 2.41 -12.17 0.01
N ALA A 381 1.21 -12.64 -0.32
CA ALA A 381 0.81 -12.91 -1.71
C ALA A 381 0.84 -11.64 -2.59
N GLY A 382 0.51 -10.48 -2.03
CA GLY A 382 0.43 -9.20 -2.77
C GLY A 382 1.77 -8.53 -3.16
N GLY A 383 2.93 -9.11 -2.83
CA GLY A 383 4.21 -8.53 -3.27
C GLY A 383 5.49 -9.01 -2.58
N TYR A 384 5.41 -9.88 -1.57
CA TYR A 384 6.59 -10.36 -0.83
C TYR A 384 6.83 -11.86 -0.96
N GLN A 385 6.22 -12.51 -1.95
CA GLN A 385 6.28 -13.96 -2.09
C GLN A 385 7.71 -14.49 -2.15
N GLU A 386 8.60 -13.90 -2.95
CA GLU A 386 9.99 -14.37 -3.06
C GLU A 386 10.75 -14.24 -1.72
N VAL A 387 10.58 -13.11 -1.03
CA VAL A 387 11.20 -12.85 0.27
C VAL A 387 10.66 -13.81 1.33
N PHE A 388 9.35 -14.07 1.31
CA PHE A 388 8.69 -14.99 2.22
C PHE A 388 9.09 -16.44 1.95
N ASN A 389 9.20 -16.87 0.69
CA ASN A 389 9.66 -18.21 0.33
C ASN A 389 11.07 -18.46 0.87
N HIS A 390 11.98 -17.50 0.67
CA HIS A 390 13.34 -17.59 1.22
C HIS A 390 13.34 -17.67 2.76
N TYR A 391 12.50 -16.89 3.43
CA TYR A 391 12.31 -16.96 4.87
C TYR A 391 11.78 -18.34 5.31
N ALA A 392 10.76 -18.87 4.64
CA ALA A 392 10.11 -20.13 4.98
C ALA A 392 11.04 -21.32 4.78
N GLU A 393 11.83 -21.35 3.72
CA GLU A 393 12.86 -22.38 3.45
C GLU A 393 13.94 -22.43 4.53
N GLY A 394 14.33 -21.26 5.05
CA GLY A 394 15.31 -21.12 6.12
C GLY A 394 14.75 -21.30 7.53
N PHE A 395 13.43 -21.33 7.69
CA PHE A 395 12.79 -21.31 9.01
C PHE A 395 13.01 -22.60 9.78
N ARG A 396 13.54 -22.48 11.00
CA ARG A 396 13.73 -23.59 11.93
C ARG A 396 13.28 -23.18 13.32
N SER A 397 12.32 -23.91 13.87
CA SER A 397 11.78 -23.67 15.21
C SER A 397 11.51 -24.99 15.91
N GLU A 398 11.94 -25.12 17.16
CA GLU A 398 11.57 -26.25 18.03
C GLU A 398 10.15 -26.11 18.59
N ASP A 399 9.57 -24.91 18.53
CA ASP A 399 8.17 -24.67 18.92
C ASP A 399 7.21 -25.08 17.79
N ALA A 400 6.53 -26.22 18.00
CA ALA A 400 5.54 -26.77 17.07
C ALA A 400 4.40 -25.80 16.75
N ARG A 401 4.05 -24.87 17.66
CA ARG A 401 3.00 -23.88 17.40
C ARG A 401 3.44 -22.84 16.39
N ARG A 402 4.72 -22.47 16.39
CA ARG A 402 5.27 -21.54 15.39
C ARG A 402 5.33 -22.20 14.01
N VAL A 403 5.77 -23.46 13.97
CA VAL A 403 5.79 -24.28 12.74
C VAL A 403 4.38 -24.36 12.16
N TYR A 404 3.39 -24.75 12.97
CA TYR A 404 2.00 -24.83 12.54
C TYR A 404 1.44 -23.51 11.99
N ARG A 405 1.75 -22.37 12.63
CA ARG A 405 1.33 -21.05 12.14
C ARG A 405 1.97 -20.69 10.80
N LEU A 406 3.25 -21.02 10.62
CA LEU A 406 3.93 -20.81 9.34
C LEU A 406 3.32 -21.69 8.26
N GLU A 407 3.08 -22.97 8.52
CA GLU A 407 2.41 -23.90 7.60
C GLU A 407 1.03 -23.39 7.20
N LYS A 408 0.25 -22.84 8.16
CA LYS A 408 -1.03 -22.20 7.88
C LYS A 408 -0.90 -20.98 6.98
N ILE A 409 0.08 -20.12 7.21
CA ILE A 409 0.34 -18.95 6.34
C ILE A 409 0.71 -19.42 4.94
N VAL A 410 1.62 -20.39 4.80
CA VAL A 410 2.01 -20.99 3.51
C VAL A 410 0.79 -21.55 2.79
N ARG A 411 -0.06 -22.30 3.49
CA ARG A 411 -1.31 -22.85 2.96
C ARG A 411 -2.23 -21.75 2.41
N TYR A 412 -2.41 -20.65 3.14
CA TYR A 412 -3.22 -19.53 2.68
C TYR A 412 -2.58 -18.78 1.50
N VAL A 413 -1.25 -18.60 1.48
CA VAL A 413 -0.54 -18.00 0.34
C VAL A 413 -0.77 -18.81 -0.94
N LEU A 414 -0.65 -20.13 -0.86
CA LEU A 414 -0.92 -21.03 -1.99
C LEU A 414 -2.39 -20.99 -2.44
N LEU A 415 -3.33 -20.89 -1.49
CA LEU A 415 -4.74 -20.71 -1.81
C LEU A 415 -4.97 -19.42 -2.63
N PHE A 416 -4.48 -18.28 -2.15
CA PHE A 416 -4.68 -16.99 -2.83
C PHE A 416 -4.10 -16.99 -4.25
N GLN A 417 -2.89 -17.54 -4.43
CA GLN A 417 -2.27 -17.69 -5.74
C GLN A 417 -3.07 -18.59 -6.68
N THR A 418 -3.62 -19.67 -6.14
CA THR A 418 -4.44 -20.60 -6.92
C THR A 418 -5.72 -19.92 -7.40
N VAL A 419 -6.40 -19.18 -6.51
CA VAL A 419 -7.62 -18.45 -6.86
C VAL A 419 -7.34 -17.35 -7.88
N GLU A 420 -6.30 -16.54 -7.68
CA GLU A 420 -5.90 -15.48 -8.61
C GLU A 420 -5.60 -16.05 -10.01
N LYS A 421 -4.83 -17.14 -10.07
CA LYS A 421 -4.52 -17.84 -11.33
C LYS A 421 -5.77 -18.39 -12.01
N LEU A 422 -6.71 -18.95 -11.25
CA LEU A 422 -7.98 -19.47 -11.78
C LEU A 422 -8.84 -18.35 -12.37
N PHE A 423 -8.97 -17.21 -11.67
CA PHE A 423 -9.68 -16.06 -12.20
C PHE A 423 -9.05 -15.50 -13.47
N TRP A 424 -7.71 -15.40 -13.50
CA TRP A 424 -7.01 -14.92 -14.67
C TRP A 424 -7.22 -15.84 -15.89
N LEU A 425 -7.07 -17.15 -15.71
CA LEU A 425 -7.14 -18.12 -16.82
C LEU A 425 -8.57 -18.42 -17.28
N ALA A 426 -9.57 -18.29 -16.40
CA ALA A 426 -10.97 -18.49 -16.77
C ALA A 426 -11.50 -17.39 -17.71
N GLY A 427 -10.82 -16.24 -17.82
CA GLY A 427 -11.19 -15.12 -18.68
C GLY A 427 -10.56 -15.15 -20.09
N GLU A 428 -9.60 -16.04 -20.37
CA GLU A 428 -8.89 -16.12 -21.66
C GLU A 428 -9.54 -17.11 -22.64
N PRO A 429 -9.50 -16.87 -23.96
CA PRO A 429 -10.06 -17.79 -24.95
C PRO A 429 -9.34 -19.15 -24.96
N GLU A 430 -10.12 -20.24 -25.04
CA GLU A 430 -9.64 -21.62 -24.93
C GLU A 430 -8.68 -22.03 -26.06
N GLU A 431 -7.37 -22.00 -25.81
CA GLU A 431 -6.40 -22.80 -26.56
C GLU A 431 -5.62 -23.72 -25.60
N GLY A 432 -5.97 -25.00 -25.57
CA GLY A 432 -5.09 -26.09 -25.11
C GLY A 432 -4.80 -26.25 -23.61
N GLY A 433 -5.54 -25.61 -22.70
CA GLY A 433 -5.25 -25.62 -21.25
C GLY A 433 -6.38 -26.09 -20.31
N ARG A 434 -7.55 -26.47 -20.84
CA ARG A 434 -8.78 -26.68 -20.04
C ARG A 434 -8.66 -27.78 -18.99
N SER A 435 -8.10 -28.95 -19.33
CA SER A 435 -7.92 -30.04 -18.36
C SER A 435 -7.00 -29.65 -17.19
N SER A 436 -5.97 -28.84 -17.44
CA SER A 436 -5.08 -28.33 -16.39
C SER A 436 -5.80 -27.35 -15.45
N LEU A 437 -6.82 -26.64 -15.93
CA LEU A 437 -7.63 -25.73 -15.12
C LEU A 437 -8.68 -26.48 -14.30
N GLU A 438 -9.32 -27.49 -14.89
CA GLU A 438 -10.23 -28.40 -14.20
C GLU A 438 -9.52 -29.12 -13.03
N ASP A 439 -8.33 -29.67 -13.28
CA ASP A 439 -7.52 -30.32 -12.26
C ASP A 439 -7.13 -29.34 -11.13
N ALA A 440 -6.77 -28.09 -11.47
CA ALA A 440 -6.41 -27.06 -10.49
C ALA A 440 -7.61 -26.61 -9.63
N ALA A 441 -8.75 -26.31 -10.24
CA ALA A 441 -9.96 -25.88 -9.53
C ALA A 441 -10.50 -27.00 -8.61
N THR A 442 -10.50 -28.23 -9.11
CA THR A 442 -10.93 -29.41 -8.36
C THR A 442 -10.00 -29.68 -7.17
N SER A 443 -8.68 -29.64 -7.40
CA SER A 443 -7.69 -29.80 -6.34
C SER A 443 -7.81 -28.72 -5.27
N ALA A 444 -8.05 -27.47 -5.66
CA ALA A 444 -8.25 -26.37 -4.73
C ALA A 444 -9.50 -26.56 -3.85
N LEU A 445 -10.62 -27.00 -4.44
CA LEU A 445 -11.84 -27.30 -3.69
C LEU A 445 -11.62 -28.44 -2.68
N VAL A 446 -10.92 -29.50 -3.08
CA VAL A 446 -10.63 -30.67 -2.23
C VAL A 446 -9.54 -30.40 -1.18
N GLU A 447 -8.69 -29.41 -1.38
CA GLU A 447 -7.62 -29.11 -0.43
C GLU A 447 -8.00 -27.99 0.56
N TYR A 448 -8.75 -26.98 0.12
CA TYR A 448 -9.03 -25.79 0.92
C TYR A 448 -10.51 -25.64 1.29
N HIS A 449 -11.41 -26.44 0.72
CA HIS A 449 -12.82 -26.56 1.12
C HIS A 449 -13.54 -25.20 1.25
N ALA A 450 -13.98 -24.85 2.46
CA ALA A 450 -14.70 -23.62 2.76
C ALA A 450 -13.84 -22.36 2.52
N ASP A 451 -12.52 -22.44 2.75
CA ASP A 451 -11.62 -21.30 2.54
C ASP A 451 -11.49 -20.96 1.05
N PHE A 452 -11.47 -21.97 0.16
CA PHE A 452 -11.47 -21.75 -1.30
C PHE A 452 -12.76 -21.07 -1.76
N ILE A 453 -13.89 -21.57 -1.28
CA ILE A 453 -15.20 -21.01 -1.60
C ILE A 453 -15.36 -19.58 -1.09
N GLU A 454 -14.91 -19.31 0.14
CA GLU A 454 -14.92 -17.97 0.73
C GLU A 454 -14.06 -17.01 -0.10
N GLU A 455 -12.86 -17.44 -0.50
CA GLU A 455 -11.96 -16.59 -1.29
C GLU A 455 -12.49 -16.36 -2.71
N LEU A 456 -13.10 -17.36 -3.34
CA LEU A 456 -13.76 -17.19 -4.64
C LEU A 456 -14.81 -16.07 -4.57
N PHE A 457 -15.50 -15.87 -3.46
CA PHE A 457 -16.54 -14.83 -3.34
C PHE A 457 -16.01 -13.39 -3.34
N SER A 458 -14.69 -13.21 -3.36
CA SER A 458 -14.08 -11.90 -3.60
C SER A 458 -14.07 -11.49 -5.09
N GLY A 459 -14.26 -12.44 -6.01
CA GLY A 459 -14.29 -12.18 -7.45
C GLY A 459 -15.62 -11.61 -7.95
N ASP A 460 -15.67 -11.22 -9.22
CA ASP A 460 -16.93 -10.87 -9.86
C ASP A 460 -17.78 -12.12 -10.18
N VAL A 461 -19.07 -11.92 -10.40
CA VAL A 461 -20.02 -13.04 -10.57
C VAL A 461 -19.64 -13.93 -11.75
N ALA A 462 -19.20 -13.35 -12.86
CA ALA A 462 -18.87 -14.09 -14.08
C ALA A 462 -17.61 -14.96 -13.88
N ALA A 463 -16.56 -14.43 -13.26
CA ALA A 463 -15.35 -15.18 -12.98
C ALA A 463 -15.60 -16.29 -11.96
N ILE A 464 -16.45 -16.05 -10.95
CA ILE A 464 -16.86 -17.09 -10.00
C ILE A 464 -17.58 -18.23 -10.71
N GLU A 465 -18.58 -17.93 -11.54
CA GLU A 465 -19.32 -18.93 -12.30
C GLU A 465 -18.40 -19.72 -13.25
N ALA A 466 -17.48 -19.03 -13.93
CA ALA A 466 -16.49 -19.66 -14.79
C ALA A 466 -15.60 -20.65 -14.02
N VAL A 467 -15.05 -20.25 -12.87
CA VAL A 467 -14.20 -21.14 -12.05
C VAL A 467 -14.99 -22.31 -11.49
N LEU A 468 -16.22 -22.11 -11.01
CA LEU A 468 -17.06 -23.20 -10.53
C LEU A 468 -17.42 -24.21 -11.63
N SER A 469 -17.58 -23.74 -12.88
CA SER A 469 -17.88 -24.61 -14.02
C SER A 469 -16.73 -25.54 -14.44
N LEU A 470 -15.50 -25.24 -14.00
CA LEU A 470 -14.33 -26.10 -14.21
C LEU A 470 -14.34 -27.35 -13.32
N ILE A 471 -15.19 -27.40 -12.30
CA ILE A 471 -15.26 -28.53 -11.37
C ILE A 471 -16.36 -29.47 -11.84
N SER A 472 -15.98 -30.60 -12.42
CA SER A 472 -16.91 -31.60 -12.94
C SER A 472 -16.89 -32.88 -12.08
N PRO A 473 -17.95 -33.71 -12.15
CA PRO A 473 -17.91 -35.04 -11.55
C PRO A 473 -16.73 -35.88 -12.04
N GLU A 474 -16.36 -35.75 -13.31
CA GLU A 474 -15.24 -36.47 -13.91
C GLU A 474 -13.89 -36.02 -13.33
N SER A 475 -13.64 -34.70 -13.25
CA SER A 475 -12.39 -34.18 -12.67
C SER A 475 -12.29 -34.51 -11.19
N TYR A 476 -13.41 -34.44 -10.46
CA TYR A 476 -13.49 -34.78 -9.04
C TYR A 476 -13.20 -36.27 -8.80
N GLN A 477 -13.82 -37.18 -9.56
CA GLN A 477 -13.57 -38.62 -9.44
C GLN A 477 -12.13 -38.97 -9.83
N LYS A 478 -11.62 -38.40 -10.93
CA LYS A 478 -10.24 -38.57 -11.38
C LYS A 478 -9.24 -38.21 -10.28
N LEU A 479 -9.42 -37.06 -9.62
CA LEU A 479 -8.52 -36.62 -8.55
C LEU A 479 -8.44 -37.63 -7.39
N PHE A 480 -9.58 -38.15 -6.93
CA PHE A 480 -9.57 -39.13 -5.82
C PHE A 480 -8.96 -40.47 -6.22
N LEU A 481 -9.20 -40.93 -7.46
CA LEU A 481 -8.54 -42.12 -7.99
C LEU A 481 -7.02 -41.94 -8.02
N GLU A 482 -6.52 -40.82 -8.55
CA GLU A 482 -5.08 -40.53 -8.60
C GLU A 482 -4.44 -40.41 -7.21
N LEU A 483 -5.15 -39.82 -6.24
CA LEU A 483 -4.66 -39.70 -4.86
C LEU A 483 -4.62 -41.06 -4.14
N GLN A 484 -5.57 -41.95 -4.42
CA GLN A 484 -5.58 -43.32 -3.91
C GLN A 484 -4.49 -44.18 -4.56
N GLU A 485 -4.33 -44.10 -5.89
CA GLU A 485 -3.33 -44.85 -6.66
C GLU A 485 -1.89 -44.45 -6.32
N SER A 486 -1.69 -43.20 -5.89
CA SER A 486 -0.38 -42.71 -5.45
C SER A 486 -0.04 -42.99 -3.98
N GLU A 487 -0.87 -43.76 -3.27
CA GLU A 487 -0.77 -44.06 -1.82
C GLU A 487 -0.65 -42.80 -0.95
N LYS A 488 -1.10 -41.64 -1.46
CA LYS A 488 -1.01 -40.35 -0.75
C LYS A 488 -2.11 -40.19 0.30
N ILE A 489 -3.24 -40.86 0.10
CA ILE A 489 -4.39 -40.84 1.02
C ILE A 489 -5.04 -42.22 1.12
N SER A 490 -5.56 -42.52 2.30
CA SER A 490 -6.38 -43.70 2.61
C SER A 490 -7.84 -43.53 2.19
N SER A 491 -8.59 -44.64 2.13
CA SER A 491 -10.04 -44.59 1.84
C SER A 491 -10.81 -43.74 2.86
N ASP A 492 -10.44 -43.82 4.14
CA ASP A 492 -11.09 -43.04 5.20
C ASP A 492 -10.83 -41.52 5.02
N GLU A 493 -9.62 -41.14 4.58
CA GLU A 493 -9.29 -39.74 4.28
C GLU A 493 -10.02 -39.21 3.04
N VAL A 494 -10.29 -40.06 2.05
CA VAL A 494 -11.15 -39.72 0.91
C VAL A 494 -12.56 -39.38 1.38
N GLU A 495 -13.15 -40.22 2.23
CA GLU A 495 -14.48 -39.98 2.77
C GLU A 495 -14.55 -38.69 3.58
N LEU A 496 -13.55 -38.44 4.44
CA LEU A 496 -13.46 -37.21 5.23
C LEU A 496 -13.36 -35.96 4.34
N LYS A 497 -12.47 -35.95 3.34
CA LYS A 497 -12.35 -34.83 2.39
C LYS A 497 -13.66 -34.63 1.61
N ALA A 498 -14.34 -35.70 1.21
CA ALA A 498 -15.63 -35.61 0.53
C ALA A 498 -16.73 -35.01 1.43
N MET A 499 -16.75 -35.37 2.72
CA MET A 499 -17.63 -34.76 3.71
C MET A 499 -17.36 -33.27 3.89
N ASP A 500 -16.08 -32.87 4.01
CA ASP A 500 -15.66 -31.47 4.15
C ASP A 500 -16.06 -30.63 2.93
N VAL A 501 -15.87 -31.16 1.71
CA VAL A 501 -16.33 -30.51 0.48
C VAL A 501 -17.84 -30.35 0.46
N LYS A 502 -18.59 -31.41 0.81
CA LYS A 502 -20.06 -31.36 0.87
C LYS A 502 -20.54 -30.31 1.88
N GLU A 503 -19.91 -30.24 3.04
CA GLU A 503 -20.23 -29.23 4.05
C GLU A 503 -19.89 -27.82 3.55
N ALA A 504 -18.71 -27.59 2.99
CA ALA A 504 -18.30 -26.30 2.44
C ALA A 504 -19.26 -25.79 1.35
N LEU A 505 -19.66 -26.68 0.44
CA LEU A 505 -20.64 -26.37 -0.61
C LEU A 505 -22.00 -26.04 -0.02
N THR A 506 -22.45 -26.77 1.00
CA THR A 506 -23.75 -26.55 1.66
C THR A 506 -23.77 -25.24 2.46
N GLN A 507 -22.76 -24.99 3.30
CA GLN A 507 -22.69 -23.79 4.14
C GLN A 507 -22.68 -22.52 3.29
N GLY A 508 -21.91 -22.52 2.21
CA GLY A 508 -21.79 -21.33 1.40
C GLY A 508 -22.98 -21.04 0.46
N LEU A 509 -23.97 -21.94 0.32
CA LEU A 509 -25.26 -21.60 -0.32
C LEU A 509 -25.94 -20.41 0.39
N LYS A 510 -25.82 -20.34 1.72
CA LYS A 510 -26.33 -19.24 2.55
C LYS A 510 -25.50 -17.97 2.44
N LYS A 511 -24.20 -18.11 2.11
CA LYS A 511 -23.23 -17.01 2.06
C LYS A 511 -22.97 -16.50 0.63
N ALA A 512 -23.65 -17.05 -0.38
CA ALA A 512 -23.45 -16.69 -1.78
C ALA A 512 -23.80 -15.21 -2.04
N PRO A 513 -22.93 -14.44 -2.70
CA PRO A 513 -23.12 -13.00 -2.88
C PRO A 513 -24.21 -12.66 -3.93
N ALA A 514 -24.57 -13.61 -4.79
CA ALA A 514 -25.61 -13.46 -5.80
C ALA A 514 -26.42 -14.75 -6.01
N GLU A 515 -27.63 -14.63 -6.56
CA GLU A 515 -28.51 -15.77 -6.84
C GLU A 515 -27.94 -16.71 -7.91
N GLY A 516 -27.30 -16.18 -8.97
CA GLY A 516 -26.63 -16.99 -10.01
C GLY A 516 -25.55 -17.91 -9.42
N ILE A 517 -24.68 -17.36 -8.57
CA ILE A 517 -23.66 -18.13 -7.84
C ILE A 517 -24.30 -19.19 -6.94
N ARG A 518 -25.41 -18.87 -6.26
CA ARG A 518 -26.13 -19.85 -5.44
C ARG A 518 -26.63 -21.02 -6.29
N GLN A 519 -27.18 -20.74 -7.47
CA GLN A 519 -27.67 -21.77 -8.40
C GLN A 519 -26.52 -22.61 -8.95
N ALA A 520 -25.43 -22.00 -9.42
CA ALA A 520 -24.24 -22.71 -9.92
C ALA A 520 -23.66 -23.64 -8.84
N ARG A 521 -23.59 -23.19 -7.59
CA ARG A 521 -23.14 -24.01 -6.46
C ARG A 521 -24.09 -25.13 -6.09
N PHE A 522 -25.41 -24.87 -6.11
CA PHE A 522 -26.40 -25.90 -5.85
C PHE A 522 -26.32 -26.99 -6.92
N GLN A 523 -26.14 -26.59 -8.17
CA GLN A 523 -25.91 -27.49 -9.29
C GLN A 523 -24.64 -28.32 -9.07
N LEU A 524 -23.51 -27.70 -8.72
CA LEU A 524 -22.27 -28.41 -8.41
C LEU A 524 -22.43 -29.40 -7.23
N LEU A 525 -23.10 -28.98 -6.15
CA LEU A 525 -23.41 -29.85 -5.00
C LEU A 525 -24.25 -31.06 -5.43
N ARG A 526 -25.24 -30.85 -6.31
CA ARG A 526 -26.04 -31.93 -6.88
C ARG A 526 -25.17 -32.86 -7.70
N ASP A 527 -24.43 -32.33 -8.66
CA ASP A 527 -23.67 -33.13 -9.63
C ASP A 527 -22.58 -33.97 -8.96
N LEU A 528 -21.97 -33.47 -7.89
CA LEU A 528 -20.92 -34.20 -7.15
C LEU A 528 -21.46 -35.25 -6.16
N PHE A 529 -22.62 -35.02 -5.54
CA PHE A 529 -23.05 -35.82 -4.37
C PHE A 529 -24.45 -36.41 -4.44
N TYR A 530 -25.28 -36.00 -5.39
CA TYR A 530 -26.66 -36.45 -5.55
C TYR A 530 -26.87 -36.87 -7.00
N ARG A 531 -26.81 -38.19 -7.26
CA ARG A 531 -27.16 -38.72 -8.58
C ARG A 531 -28.65 -38.55 -8.83
N ASP A 532 -29.04 -38.34 -10.09
CA ASP A 532 -30.43 -38.17 -10.56
C ASP A 532 -31.37 -39.37 -10.26
N GLU A 533 -30.92 -40.42 -9.55
CA GLU A 533 -31.74 -41.56 -9.13
C GLU A 533 -32.39 -41.39 -7.74
N ASP A 534 -32.05 -40.34 -6.97
CA ASP A 534 -32.57 -40.08 -5.62
C ASP A 534 -33.62 -38.93 -5.53
N MET A 535 -34.24 -38.55 -6.65
CA MET A 535 -35.48 -37.73 -6.69
C MET A 535 -36.58 -38.47 -7.47
#